data_AF-I0FF48-F1
#
_entry.id   AF-I0FF48-F1
#
_cell.length_a   1.000
_cell.length_b   1.000
_cell.length_c   1.000
_cell.angle_alpha   90.00
_cell.angle_beta   90.00
_cell.angle_gamma   90.00
#
_symmetry.space_group_name_H-M   'P 1'
#
loop_
_entity.id
_entity.type
_entity.pdbx_description
1 polymer ?
#
loop_
_entity_poly.entity_id
_entity_poly.type
_entity_poly.pdbx_seq_one_letter_code
_entity_poly.pdbx_strand_id
1 'polypeptide(L)' 'MQGIEDGLNKIVSEMKKGKNPNAEATESAVKTLVESKLDKIIGGAKEASEAIGITGDELIGNIAC' A
#
# COMPACT_ATOMS: atom_id res chain seq x y z
N MET A 1 2.23 -0.64 6.65
CA MET A 1 1.08 -0.74 5.73
C MET A 1 0.18 -1.95 6.00
N GLN A 2 0.68 -3.01 6.65
CA GLN A 2 -0.09 -4.21 7.04
C GLN A 2 -1.42 -3.93 7.76
N GLY A 3 -1.50 -2.90 8.63
CA GLY A 3 -2.76 -2.57 9.30
C GLY A 3 -3.92 -2.21 8.36
N ILE A 4 -3.63 -1.70 7.16
CA ILE A 4 -4.65 -1.40 6.14
C ILE A 4 -5.13 -2.71 5.48
N GLU A 5 -4.20 -3.61 5.16
CA GLU A 5 -4.49 -4.93 4.61
C GLU A 5 -5.36 -5.76 5.57
N ASP A 6 -4.97 -5.81 6.84
CA ASP A 6 -5.73 -6.50 7.88
C ASP A 6 -7.14 -5.90 8.07
N GLY A 7 -7.24 -4.57 8.04
CA GLY A 7 -8.51 -3.85 8.14
C GLY A 7 -9.46 -4.17 6.97
N LEU A 8 -8.94 -4.16 5.74
CA LEU A 8 -9.73 -4.48 4.54
C LEU A 8 -10.18 -5.95 4.54
N ASN A 9 -9.30 -6.88 4.91
CA ASN A 9 -9.66 -8.30 5.05
C ASN A 9 -10.71 -8.53 6.14
N LYS A 10 -10.64 -7.79 7.25
CA LYS A 10 -11.65 -7.85 8.30
C LYS A 10 -13.02 -7.37 7.79
N ILE A 11 -13.08 -6.28 7.04
CA ILE A 11 -14.32 -5.76 6.44
C ILE A 11 -14.94 -6.82 5.51
N VAL A 12 -14.15 -7.44 4.64
CA VAL A 12 -14.62 -8.51 3.75
C VAL A 12 -15.17 -9.69 4.56
N SER A 13 -14.49 -10.09 5.63
CA SER A 13 -14.93 -11.17 6.52
C SER A 13 -16.27 -10.85 7.20
N GLU A 14 -16.46 -9.60 7.66
CA GLU A 14 -17.73 -9.16 8.24
C GLU A 14 -18.85 -9.07 7.18
N MET A 15 -18.54 -8.64 5.95
CA MET A 15 -19.47 -8.65 4.83
C MET A 15 -19.93 -10.08 4.47
N LYS A 16 -19.02 -11.06 4.47
CA LYS A 16 -19.36 -12.48 4.27
C LYS A 16 -20.27 -13.00 5.38
N LYS A 17 -19.97 -12.68 6.65
CA LYS A 17 -20.82 -13.03 7.80
C LYS A 17 -22.21 -12.40 7.72
N GLY A 18 -22.30 -11.18 7.22
CA GLY A 18 -23.56 -10.48 6.98
C GLY A 18 -24.37 -10.97 5.77
N LYS A 19 -23.93 -12.03 5.07
CA LYS A 19 -24.51 -12.47 3.77
C LYS A 19 -24.63 -11.34 2.75
N ASN A 20 -23.63 -10.46 2.70
CA ASN A 20 -23.61 -9.41 1.69
C ASN A 20 -23.34 -10.04 0.31
N PRO A 21 -24.23 -9.87 -0.68
CA PRO A 21 -24.06 -10.45 -2.01
C PRO A 21 -22.83 -9.89 -2.77
N ASN A 22 -22.33 -8.73 -2.35
CA ASN A 22 -21.14 -8.10 -2.93
C ASN A 22 -19.85 -8.50 -2.21
N ALA A 23 -19.87 -9.44 -1.26
CA ALA A 23 -18.69 -9.79 -0.47
C ALA A 23 -17.55 -10.37 -1.32
N GLU A 24 -17.85 -11.23 -2.29
CA GLU A 24 -16.84 -11.75 -3.24
C GLU A 24 -16.28 -10.67 -4.15
N ALA A 25 -17.13 -9.78 -4.69
CA ALA A 25 -16.70 -8.66 -5.51
C ALA A 25 -15.77 -7.72 -4.71
N THR A 26 -16.12 -7.49 -3.44
CA THR A 26 -15.32 -6.65 -2.53
C THR A 26 -13.99 -7.32 -2.17
N GLU A 27 -13.97 -8.64 -1.93
CA GLU A 27 -12.74 -9.40 -1.72
C GLU A 27 -11.78 -9.28 -2.91
N SER A 28 -12.28 -9.45 -4.12
CA SER A 28 -11.49 -9.33 -5.34
C SER A 28 -10.93 -7.91 -5.53
N ALA A 29 -11.75 -6.88 -5.25
CA ALA A 29 -11.33 -5.49 -5.30
C ALA A 29 -10.27 -5.18 -4.24
N VAL A 30 -10.43 -5.68 -3.00
CA VAL A 30 -9.46 -5.54 -1.90
C VAL A 30 -8.15 -6.22 -2.28
N LYS A 31 -8.20 -7.47 -2.75
CA LYS A 31 -7.01 -8.21 -3.18
C LYS A 31 -6.26 -7.46 -4.28
N THR A 32 -6.98 -6.97 -5.28
CA THR A 32 -6.41 -6.16 -6.37
C THR A 32 -5.79 -4.86 -5.85
N LEU A 33 -6.42 -4.19 -4.88
CA LEU A 33 -5.90 -2.96 -4.29
C LEU A 33 -4.57 -3.21 -3.56
N VAL A 34 -4.50 -4.29 -2.77
CA VAL A 34 -3.32 -4.65 -2.00
C VAL A 34 -2.18 -5.04 -2.94
N GLU A 35 -2.40 -6.05 -3.80
CA GLU A 35 -1.37 -6.60 -4.69
C GLU A 35 -0.94 -5.60 -5.79
N SER A 36 -1.86 -4.80 -6.33
CA SER A 36 -1.54 -3.93 -7.47
C SER A 36 -1.08 -2.53 -7.08
N LYS A 37 -1.52 -2.01 -5.92
CA LYS A 37 -1.23 -0.63 -5.51
C LYS A 37 -0.40 -0.53 -4.24
N LEU A 38 -0.79 -1.18 -3.13
CA LEU A 38 -0.03 -1.05 -1.89
C LEU A 38 1.40 -1.58 -2.05
N ASP A 39 1.57 -2.75 -2.67
CA ASP A 39 2.91 -3.32 -2.90
C ASP A 39 3.78 -2.41 -3.77
N LYS A 40 3.21 -1.79 -4.81
CA LYS A 40 3.93 -0.82 -5.64
C LYS A 40 4.28 0.47 -4.89
N ILE A 41 3.42 0.94 -4.00
CA ILE A 41 3.70 2.11 -3.16
C ILE A 41 4.84 1.79 -2.19
N ILE A 42 4.83 0.61 -1.57
CA ILE A 42 5.90 0.16 -0.69
C ILE A 42 7.22 0.04 -1.47
N GLY A 43 7.17 -0.58 -2.65
CA GLY A 43 8.32 -0.71 -3.55
C GLY A 43 8.88 0.66 -3.95
N GLY A 44 8.04 1.53 -4.50
CA GLY A 44 8.45 2.87 -4.92
C GLY A 44 8.94 3.75 -3.77
N ALA A 45 8.36 3.61 -2.56
CA ALA A 45 8.86 4.32 -1.39
C ALA A 45 10.24 3.81 -0.93
N LYS A 46 10.48 2.50 -1.00
CA LYS A 46 11.80 1.92 -0.69
C LYS A 46 12.83 2.33 -1.74
N GLU A 47 12.47 2.29 -3.01
CA GLU A 47 13.32 2.68 -4.13
C GLU A 47 13.68 4.17 -4.06
N ALA A 48 12.71 5.03 -3.78
CA ALA A 48 12.97 6.45 -3.52
C ALA A 48 13.85 6.65 -2.29
N SER A 49 13.61 5.90 -1.21
CA SER A 49 14.45 5.98 0.00
C SER A 49 15.88 5.49 -0.23
N GLU A 50 16.08 4.47 -1.08
CA GLU A 50 17.40 3.97 -1.46
C GLU A 50 18.12 4.95 -2.39
N ALA A 51 17.39 5.56 -3.34
CA ALA A 51 17.93 6.57 -4.25
C ALA A 51 18.33 7.88 -3.54
N ILE A 52 17.59 8.29 -2.51
CA ILE A 52 17.92 9.47 -1.68
C ILE A 52 19.10 9.17 -0.74
N GLY A 53 19.29 7.91 -0.35
CA GLY A 53 20.30 7.51 0.64
C GLY A 53 19.94 7.95 2.07
N ILE A 54 20.55 7.29 3.07
CA ILE A 54 20.30 7.58 4.50
C ILE A 54 21.38 8.42 5.16
N THR A 55 22.52 8.63 4.49
CA THR A 55 23.70 9.26 5.08
C THR A 55 23.63 10.80 5.07
N GLY A 56 22.73 11.40 4.27
CA GLY A 56 22.52 12.85 4.28
C GLY A 56 23.74 13.67 3.85
N ASP A 57 24.68 13.06 3.12
CA ASP A 57 25.92 13.72 2.68
C ASP A 57 25.67 14.79 1.59
N GLU A 58 24.60 14.65 0.79
CA GLU A 58 24.21 15.63 -0.23
C GLU A 58 22.94 16.40 0.18
N LEU A 59 22.98 17.72 0.01
CA LEU A 59 21.80 18.57 0.18
C LEU A 59 20.76 18.21 -0.89
N ILE A 60 19.58 17.73 -0.46
CA ILE A 60 18.45 17.50 -1.35
C ILE A 60 18.01 18.84 -1.94
N GLY A 61 18.37 19.08 -3.21
CA GLY A 61 18.05 20.32 -3.93
C GLY A 61 19.19 21.33 -4.05
N ASN A 62 20.45 20.88 -4.14
CA ASN A 62 21.56 21.78 -4.48
C ASN A 62 21.42 22.31 -5.93
N ILE A 63 20.78 23.46 -6.10
CA ILE A 63 20.87 24.27 -7.32
C ILE A 63 22.14 25.10 -7.18
N ALA A 64 23.23 24.65 -7.81
CA ALA A 64 24.41 25.49 -7.96
C ALA A 64 24.02 26.73 -8.78
N CYS A 65 23.91 27.88 -8.12
CA CYS A 65 23.76 29.18 -8.75
C CYS A 65 25.07 29.98 -8.63
#